data_AF-A0A0F6YM28-F1
#
_entry.id   AF-A0A0F6YM28-F1
#
_cell.length_a   1.000
_cell.length_b   1.000
_cell.length_c   1.000
_cell.angle_alpha   90.00
_cell.angle_beta   90.00
_cell.angle_gamma   90.00
#
_symmetry.space_group_name_H-M   'P 1'
#
loop_
_entity.id
_entity.type
_entity.pdbx_description
1 polymer ?
#
loop_
_entity_poly.entity_id
_entity_poly.type
_entity_poly.pdbx_seq_one_letter_code
_entity_poly.pdbx_strand_id
1 'polypeptide(L)'
;MRRALACALVLAAGCTAEPAPAPVAIASRWAIRGDAARGRALFESMECTRCHEHPVVEPPPAARDCTGCHRAIHAGTHDAPAAAIARWSARITSLVHVPALGRSRLSRDWIARFLIEPHDVRPALAATMPRLPIDARDAADLATFLVPDEPLDGAPLPRDAETIARGRALFEARGCASCHAPSAIGTLDPALALAPDLRWTRERMTDRAIVDWILDPSPPMPRLVAAREDAVAIAAYLVSSALDPIEIVTPADPLPLLDRPVSFTEVRDRVLRRTCWHCHSDAGLALGEGGPGNTGGFGFAARRLDLSDYEGVMSGSLDDAGERRSIFREVDGVPLLVAVLEARASEERGHASELRGMPLGLPAVSPEEIQIVRSWIAQGRPQ
;
A
#
# COMPACT_ATOMS: atom_id res chain seq x y z
N MET A 1 29.76 26.93 68.81
CA MET A 1 30.77 26.90 67.72
C MET A 1 30.64 25.60 66.95
N ARG A 2 30.82 25.67 65.63
CA ARG A 2 30.88 24.57 64.63
C ARG A 2 29.53 24.07 64.08
N ARG A 3 29.17 24.64 62.93
CA ARG A 3 28.26 24.08 61.91
C ARG A 3 28.96 22.89 61.25
N ALA A 4 28.26 21.77 61.07
CA ALA A 4 28.71 20.65 60.25
C ALA A 4 27.78 20.52 59.04
N LEU A 5 28.35 20.64 57.84
CA LEU A 5 27.72 20.33 56.56
C LEU A 5 27.47 18.81 56.48
N ALA A 6 26.24 18.40 56.22
CA ALA A 6 25.93 17.04 55.77
C ALA A 6 25.99 17.00 54.24
N CYS A 7 26.98 16.27 53.72
CA CYS A 7 27.15 15.99 52.30
C CYS A 7 26.23 14.82 51.91
N ALA A 8 25.32 15.03 50.96
CA ALA A 8 24.42 13.99 50.47
C ALA A 8 25.17 13.06 49.51
N LEU A 9 25.30 11.78 49.87
CA LEU A 9 25.76 10.71 49.00
C LEU A 9 24.56 10.22 48.17
N VAL A 10 24.53 10.50 46.87
CA VAL A 10 23.59 9.87 45.93
C VAL A 10 24.21 8.56 45.46
N LEU A 11 23.61 7.44 45.87
CA LEU A 11 23.91 6.10 45.37
C LEU A 11 23.47 6.00 43.90
N ALA A 12 24.42 5.82 43.00
CA ALA A 12 24.15 5.46 41.61
C ALA A 12 23.64 4.02 41.57
N ALA A 13 22.32 3.85 41.39
CA ALA A 13 21.72 2.57 41.05
C ALA A 13 22.10 2.26 39.59
N GLY A 14 22.91 1.22 39.40
CA GLY A 14 23.27 0.72 38.08
C GLY A 14 22.03 0.21 37.35
N CYS A 15 21.77 0.76 36.18
CA CYS A 15 20.82 0.21 35.22
C CYS A 15 21.39 -1.11 34.69
N THR A 16 20.97 -2.24 35.27
CA THR A 16 21.14 -3.54 34.61
C THR A 16 20.12 -3.60 33.48
N ALA A 17 20.58 -3.39 32.24
CA ALA A 17 19.77 -3.63 31.06
C ALA A 17 19.34 -5.11 31.05
N GLU A 18 18.03 -5.35 30.99
CA GLU A 18 17.51 -6.70 30.77
C GLU A 18 18.06 -7.26 29.44
N PRO A 19 18.42 -8.55 29.40
CA PRO A 19 18.88 -9.17 28.16
C PRO A 19 17.75 -9.10 27.13
N ALA A 20 18.09 -8.61 25.93
CA ALA A 20 17.16 -8.58 24.80
C ALA A 20 16.54 -9.98 24.58
N PRO A 21 15.22 -10.06 24.32
CA PRO A 21 14.58 -11.35 24.10
C PRO A 21 15.24 -12.08 22.94
N ALA A 22 15.46 -13.39 23.11
CA ALA A 22 16.06 -14.24 22.10
C ALA A 22 15.28 -14.13 20.77
N PRO A 23 15.96 -14.09 19.61
CA PRO A 23 15.29 -13.99 18.33
C PRO A 23 14.40 -15.20 18.12
N VAL A 24 13.09 -14.97 18.05
CA VAL A 24 12.13 -15.95 17.55
C VAL A 24 12.50 -16.18 16.10
N ALA A 25 13.07 -17.35 15.80
CA ALA A 25 13.16 -17.84 14.43
C ALA A 25 11.74 -17.80 13.86
N ILE A 26 11.53 -17.06 12.77
CA ILE A 26 10.26 -17.07 12.06
C ILE A 26 10.18 -18.44 11.38
N ALA A 27 9.77 -19.46 12.14
CA ALA A 27 9.30 -20.71 11.55
C ALA A 27 8.16 -20.32 10.62
N SER A 28 8.35 -20.57 9.32
CA SER A 28 7.32 -20.34 8.29
C SER A 28 5.99 -20.89 8.80
N ARG A 29 5.01 -20.01 9.00
CA ARG A 29 3.65 -20.39 9.37
C ARG A 29 2.82 -20.68 8.11
N TRP A 30 3.29 -20.29 6.92
CA TRP A 30 2.63 -20.56 5.65
C TRP A 30 3.07 -21.91 5.07
N ALA A 31 2.40 -22.98 5.48
CA ALA A 31 2.69 -24.35 5.03
C ALA A 31 2.09 -24.71 3.66
N ILE A 32 1.47 -23.76 2.94
CA ILE A 32 0.81 -24.04 1.66
C ILE A 32 1.85 -24.02 0.54
N ARG A 33 2.11 -25.19 -0.05
CA ARG A 33 2.93 -25.29 -1.26
C ARG A 33 2.17 -24.73 -2.46
N GLY A 34 2.70 -23.67 -3.05
CA GLY A 34 2.15 -23.08 -4.27
C GLY A 34 2.57 -23.77 -5.56
N ASP A 35 1.89 -23.41 -6.64
CA ASP A 35 2.04 -23.85 -8.02
C ASP A 35 2.28 -22.61 -8.91
N ALA A 36 3.46 -22.55 -9.55
CA ALA A 36 3.86 -21.41 -10.37
C ALA A 36 3.00 -21.24 -11.64
N ALA A 37 2.51 -22.33 -12.23
CA ALA A 37 1.71 -22.26 -13.44
C ALA A 37 0.32 -21.70 -13.12
N ARG A 38 -0.28 -22.15 -12.01
CA ARG A 38 -1.52 -21.57 -11.48
C ARG A 38 -1.30 -20.11 -11.07
N GLY A 39 -0.18 -19.80 -10.42
CA GLY A 39 0.18 -18.43 -10.04
C GLY A 39 0.28 -17.49 -11.25
N ARG A 40 0.89 -17.94 -12.35
CA ARG A 40 0.94 -17.18 -13.61
C ARG A 40 -0.46 -16.92 -14.17
N ALA A 41 -1.32 -17.94 -14.20
CA ALA A 41 -2.70 -17.80 -14.67
C ALA A 41 -3.50 -16.82 -13.80
N LEU A 42 -3.32 -16.88 -12.48
CA LEU A 42 -3.94 -15.94 -11.53
C LEU A 42 -3.45 -14.51 -11.76
N PHE A 43 -2.15 -14.31 -11.98
CA PHE A 43 -1.56 -13.01 -12.25
C PHE A 43 -2.16 -12.34 -13.50
N GLU A 44 -2.42 -13.13 -14.55
CA GLU A 44 -3.10 -12.68 -15.76
C GLU A 44 -4.61 -12.44 -15.52
N SER A 45 -5.32 -13.39 -14.90
CA SER A 45 -6.77 -13.30 -14.69
C SER A 45 -7.20 -12.22 -13.69
N MET A 46 -6.35 -11.95 -12.70
CA MET A 46 -6.52 -10.86 -11.75
C MET A 46 -5.95 -9.55 -12.30
N GLU A 47 -5.53 -9.52 -13.56
CA GLU A 47 -5.07 -8.32 -14.26
C GLU A 47 -3.98 -7.54 -13.48
N CYS A 48 -3.06 -8.25 -12.81
CA CYS A 48 -2.00 -7.62 -12.03
C CYS A 48 -1.13 -6.70 -12.91
N THR A 49 -1.08 -6.97 -14.22
CA THR A 49 -0.36 -6.19 -15.22
C THR A 49 -0.91 -4.79 -15.47
N ARG A 50 -2.15 -4.48 -15.04
CA ARG A 50 -2.69 -3.10 -15.08
C ARG A 50 -1.91 -2.13 -14.21
N CYS A 51 -1.21 -2.67 -13.20
CA CYS A 51 -0.32 -1.91 -12.32
C CYS A 51 1.13 -2.39 -12.39
N HIS A 52 1.39 -3.70 -12.48
CA HIS A 52 2.74 -4.25 -12.33
C HIS A 52 3.33 -4.80 -13.62
N GLU A 53 4.54 -4.38 -13.97
CA GLU A 53 5.30 -5.03 -15.04
C GLU A 53 5.88 -6.38 -14.55
N HIS A 54 5.88 -7.40 -15.42
CA HIS A 54 6.50 -8.70 -15.14
C HIS A 54 7.24 -9.23 -16.40
N PRO A 55 8.50 -9.70 -16.31
CA PRO A 55 9.33 -10.02 -17.49
C PRO A 55 8.80 -11.10 -18.45
N VAL A 56 7.87 -11.96 -17.98
CA VAL A 56 7.34 -13.10 -18.74
C VAL A 56 5.82 -13.08 -18.88
N VAL A 57 5.20 -11.93 -18.61
CA VAL A 57 3.76 -11.70 -18.82
C VAL A 57 3.60 -10.48 -19.70
N GLU A 58 2.72 -10.58 -20.69
CA GLU A 58 2.48 -9.50 -21.64
C GLU A 58 1.89 -8.27 -20.92
N PRO A 59 2.31 -7.04 -21.26
CA PRO A 59 1.66 -5.82 -20.79
C PRO A 59 0.16 -5.79 -21.15
N PRO A 60 -0.66 -5.07 -20.36
CA PRO A 60 -2.07 -4.94 -20.65
C PRO A 60 -2.29 -4.04 -21.89
N PRO A 61 -3.45 -4.16 -22.57
CA PRO A 61 -3.84 -3.17 -23.57
C PRO A 61 -3.89 -1.76 -22.98
N ALA A 62 -3.62 -0.73 -23.78
CA ALA A 62 -3.55 0.67 -23.31
C ALA A 62 -4.79 1.13 -22.52
N ALA A 63 -5.99 0.65 -22.89
CA ALA A 63 -7.24 0.96 -22.17
C ALA A 63 -7.29 0.40 -20.73
N ARG A 64 -6.45 -0.58 -20.41
CA ARG A 64 -6.34 -1.19 -19.08
C ARG A 64 -5.00 -0.91 -18.40
N ASP A 65 -4.13 -0.13 -19.03
CA ASP A 65 -2.81 0.22 -18.49
C ASP A 65 -2.88 1.51 -17.66
N CYS A 66 -3.28 1.39 -16.40
CA CYS A 66 -3.41 2.55 -15.50
C CYS A 66 -2.08 3.31 -15.39
N THR A 67 -0.98 2.57 -15.21
CA THR A 67 0.33 3.16 -14.94
C THR A 67 1.01 3.68 -16.21
N GLY A 68 0.88 2.97 -17.34
CA GLY A 68 1.37 3.45 -18.63
C GLY A 68 0.65 4.71 -19.09
N CYS A 69 -0.68 4.78 -18.91
CA CYS A 69 -1.44 5.99 -19.21
C CYS A 69 -0.97 7.18 -18.35
N HIS A 70 -0.82 6.99 -17.03
CA HIS A 70 -0.37 8.05 -16.13
C HIS A 70 1.05 8.53 -16.47
N ARG A 71 1.98 7.60 -16.76
CA ARG A 71 3.34 7.93 -17.22
C ARG A 71 3.34 8.70 -18.54
N ALA A 72 2.52 8.27 -19.52
CA ALA A 72 2.41 8.95 -20.81
C ALA A 72 1.86 10.37 -20.69
N ILE A 73 0.90 10.61 -19.80
CA ILE A 73 0.37 11.95 -19.54
C ILE A 73 1.44 12.85 -18.91
N HIS A 74 2.17 12.37 -17.90
CA HIS A 74 3.26 13.13 -17.30
C HIS A 74 4.44 13.39 -18.25
N ALA A 75 4.71 12.45 -19.16
CA ALA A 75 5.70 12.62 -20.22
C ALA A 75 5.23 13.52 -21.37
N GLY A 76 3.94 13.87 -21.42
CA GLY A 76 3.34 14.64 -22.52
C GLY A 76 3.22 13.86 -23.84
N THR A 77 3.28 12.53 -23.78
CA THR A 77 3.25 11.63 -24.96
C THR A 77 1.89 10.96 -25.18
N HIS A 78 0.92 11.19 -24.30
CA HIS A 78 -0.44 10.68 -24.46
C HIS A 78 -1.18 11.39 -25.61
N ASP A 79 -2.01 10.65 -26.35
CA ASP A 79 -2.78 11.19 -27.48
C ASP A 79 -3.98 12.02 -26.99
N ALA A 80 -3.72 13.29 -26.66
CA ALA A 80 -4.73 14.26 -26.25
C ALA A 80 -4.28 15.71 -26.52
N PRO A 81 -5.20 16.68 -26.57
CA PRO A 81 -4.83 18.09 -26.66
C PRO A 81 -3.90 18.53 -25.51
N ALA A 82 -2.89 19.34 -25.79
CA ALA A 82 -1.90 19.79 -24.80
C ALA A 82 -2.52 20.44 -23.56
N ALA A 83 -3.62 21.18 -23.71
CA ALA A 83 -4.35 21.77 -22.58
C ALA A 83 -4.99 20.71 -21.66
N ALA A 84 -5.44 19.58 -22.22
CA ALA A 84 -5.95 18.45 -21.45
C ALA A 84 -4.81 17.75 -20.72
N ILE A 85 -3.69 17.48 -21.39
CA ILE A 85 -2.47 16.90 -20.79
C ILE A 85 -2.00 17.74 -19.61
N ALA A 86 -1.84 19.06 -19.78
CA ALA A 86 -1.40 19.95 -18.71
C ALA A 86 -2.35 19.91 -17.50
N ARG A 87 -3.66 19.90 -17.75
CA ARG A 87 -4.68 19.82 -16.70
C ARG A 87 -4.67 18.46 -15.98
N TRP A 88 -4.46 17.35 -16.70
CA TRP A 88 -4.42 16.02 -16.13
C TRP A 88 -3.12 15.76 -15.37
N SER A 89 -1.97 16.12 -15.94
CA SER A 89 -0.66 16.01 -15.29
C SER A 89 -0.63 16.75 -13.94
N ALA A 90 -1.25 17.93 -13.84
CA ALA A 90 -1.38 18.66 -12.57
C ALA A 90 -2.24 17.96 -11.49
N ARG A 91 -2.97 16.90 -11.83
CA ARG A 91 -3.91 16.19 -10.94
C ARG A 91 -3.58 14.72 -10.73
N ILE A 92 -2.80 14.10 -11.62
CA ILE A 92 -2.37 12.71 -11.49
C ILE A 92 -1.22 12.65 -10.48
N THR A 93 -1.55 12.32 -9.24
CA THR A 93 -0.59 12.22 -8.13
C THR A 93 -0.27 10.77 -7.73
N SER A 94 -0.92 9.79 -8.34
CA SER A 94 -0.82 8.36 -7.98
C SER A 94 -0.64 7.47 -9.20
N LEU A 95 -0.23 6.21 -8.98
CA LEU A 95 -0.04 5.19 -10.03
C LEU A 95 0.89 5.62 -11.18
N VAL A 96 1.83 6.54 -10.90
CA VAL A 96 2.91 6.90 -11.84
C VAL A 96 4.08 5.94 -11.69
N HIS A 97 4.36 5.57 -10.44
CA HIS A 97 5.45 4.68 -10.04
C HIS A 97 4.89 3.50 -9.26
N VAL A 98 5.34 2.31 -9.63
CA VAL A 98 4.96 1.01 -9.07
C VAL A 98 6.15 0.06 -9.21
N PRO A 99 6.33 -0.90 -8.30
CA PRO A 99 7.42 -1.86 -8.45
C PRO A 99 7.14 -2.82 -9.61
N ALA A 100 8.14 -3.00 -10.47
CA ALA A 100 8.19 -4.16 -11.37
C ALA A 100 8.38 -5.45 -10.55
N LEU A 101 7.81 -6.55 -11.04
CA LEU A 101 7.79 -7.85 -10.38
C LEU A 101 8.60 -8.90 -11.16
N GLY A 102 8.69 -10.14 -10.66
CA GLY A 102 9.33 -11.26 -11.37
C GLY A 102 10.83 -11.44 -11.18
N ARG A 103 11.45 -10.60 -10.36
CA ARG A 103 12.82 -10.78 -9.81
C ARG A 103 12.82 -10.44 -8.32
N SER A 104 11.81 -10.95 -7.62
CA SER A 104 11.54 -10.54 -6.26
C SER A 104 12.52 -11.21 -5.28
N ARG A 105 13.25 -10.37 -4.54
CA ARG A 105 14.10 -10.75 -3.40
C ARG A 105 13.31 -11.04 -2.11
N LEU A 106 11.99 -11.02 -2.21
CA LEU A 106 11.09 -11.11 -1.07
C LEU A 106 10.76 -12.57 -0.80
N SER A 107 10.44 -12.87 0.46
CA SER A 107 10.02 -14.22 0.83
C SER A 107 8.65 -14.55 0.25
N ARG A 108 8.45 -15.80 -0.18
CA ARG A 108 7.14 -16.28 -0.65
C ARG A 108 6.09 -16.22 0.46
N ASP A 109 6.46 -16.59 1.69
CA ASP A 109 5.59 -16.51 2.87
C ASP A 109 5.09 -15.08 3.08
N TRP A 110 6.01 -14.11 2.98
CA TRP A 110 5.65 -12.71 3.12
C TRP A 110 4.74 -12.22 1.99
N ILE A 111 5.06 -12.53 0.73
CA ILE A 111 4.21 -12.14 -0.41
C ILE A 111 2.80 -12.71 -0.23
N ALA A 112 2.67 -13.98 0.14
CA ALA A 112 1.36 -14.60 0.30
C ALA A 112 0.52 -13.90 1.39
N ARG A 113 1.13 -13.59 2.54
CA ARG A 113 0.47 -12.81 3.60
C ARG A 113 0.13 -11.39 3.15
N PHE A 114 1.05 -10.72 2.47
CA PHE A 114 0.87 -9.36 1.97
C PHE A 114 -0.25 -9.24 0.93
N LEU A 115 -0.45 -10.26 0.08
CA LEU A 115 -1.53 -10.25 -0.90
C LEU A 115 -2.92 -10.37 -0.26
N ILE A 116 -3.02 -11.00 0.90
CA ILE A 116 -4.27 -11.16 1.66
C ILE A 116 -4.55 -9.92 2.50
N GLU A 117 -3.53 -9.42 3.18
CA GLU A 117 -3.61 -8.26 4.07
C GLU A 117 -2.51 -7.25 3.72
N PRO A 118 -2.69 -6.50 2.62
CA PRO A 118 -1.72 -5.51 2.21
C PRO A 118 -1.73 -4.35 3.19
N HIS A 119 -0.52 -3.88 3.52
CA HIS A 119 -0.27 -2.73 4.37
C HIS A 119 0.76 -1.82 3.71
N ASP A 120 0.93 -0.61 4.22
CA ASP A 120 1.87 0.33 3.62
C ASP A 120 3.33 -0.09 3.83
N VAL A 121 4.00 -0.37 2.71
CA VAL A 121 5.41 -0.74 2.62
C VAL A 121 6.26 0.34 1.97
N ARG A 122 5.64 1.37 1.41
CA ARG A 122 6.26 2.48 0.66
C ARG A 122 5.49 3.78 0.95
N PRO A 123 5.72 4.40 2.12
CA PRO A 123 4.98 5.59 2.55
C PRO A 123 5.07 6.77 1.60
N ALA A 124 6.11 6.81 0.76
CA ALA A 124 6.28 7.85 -0.24
C ALA A 124 5.26 7.78 -1.40
N LEU A 125 4.60 6.62 -1.62
CA LEU A 125 3.57 6.42 -2.65
C LEU A 125 2.18 6.66 -2.08
N ALA A 126 1.39 7.48 -2.76
CA ALA A 126 -0.02 7.68 -2.41
C ALA A 126 -0.88 6.42 -2.64
N ALA A 127 -0.55 5.61 -3.65
CA ALA A 127 -1.24 4.36 -3.93
C ALA A 127 -0.56 3.18 -3.23
N THR A 128 -1.38 2.32 -2.64
CA THR A 128 -1.00 1.10 -1.93
C THR A 128 -1.53 -0.13 -2.68
N MET A 129 -0.98 -1.32 -2.38
CA MET A 129 -1.53 -2.55 -2.93
C MET A 129 -2.98 -2.72 -2.45
N PRO A 130 -3.97 -2.89 -3.34
CA PRO A 130 -5.36 -3.03 -2.93
C PRO A 130 -5.64 -4.40 -2.30
N ARG A 131 -6.62 -4.45 -1.39
CA ARG A 131 -7.13 -5.71 -0.84
C ARG A 131 -7.99 -6.42 -1.87
N LEU A 132 -7.42 -7.34 -2.64
CA LEU A 132 -8.10 -8.13 -3.66
C LEU A 132 -8.82 -9.36 -3.06
N PRO A 133 -9.72 -10.04 -3.78
CA PRO A 133 -10.38 -11.24 -3.28
C PRO A 133 -9.48 -12.46 -3.50
N ILE A 134 -8.30 -12.45 -2.86
CA ILE A 134 -7.27 -13.47 -2.96
C ILE A 134 -7.35 -14.36 -1.72
N ASP A 135 -7.57 -15.66 -1.90
CA ASP A 135 -7.54 -16.62 -0.81
C ASP A 135 -6.11 -17.14 -0.53
N ALA A 136 -5.96 -17.95 0.52
CA ALA A 136 -4.68 -18.51 0.91
C ALA A 136 -4.03 -19.42 -0.14
N ARG A 137 -4.82 -20.13 -0.95
CA ARG A 137 -4.26 -20.97 -2.01
C ARG A 137 -3.77 -20.12 -3.17
N ASP A 138 -4.58 -19.15 -3.60
CA ASP A 138 -4.24 -18.21 -4.67
C ASP A 138 -3.01 -17.39 -4.32
N ALA A 139 -2.92 -16.89 -3.09
CA ALA A 139 -1.78 -16.16 -2.59
C ALA A 139 -0.48 -17.00 -2.62
N ALA A 140 -0.55 -18.29 -2.24
CA ALA A 140 0.60 -19.19 -2.28
C ALA A 140 1.08 -19.48 -3.72
N ASP A 141 0.13 -19.65 -4.65
CA ASP A 141 0.42 -19.90 -6.06
C ASP A 141 1.03 -18.65 -6.72
N LEU A 142 0.44 -17.47 -6.48
CA LEU A 142 0.98 -16.17 -6.90
C LEU A 142 2.39 -15.93 -6.33
N ALA A 143 2.62 -16.17 -5.04
CA ALA A 143 3.93 -16.02 -4.42
C ALA A 143 4.98 -16.93 -5.04
N THR A 144 4.62 -18.20 -5.32
CA THR A 144 5.50 -19.16 -5.99
C THR A 144 5.85 -18.73 -7.41
N PHE A 145 4.91 -18.15 -8.15
CA PHE A 145 5.16 -17.59 -9.49
C PHE A 145 6.07 -16.35 -9.44
N LEU A 146 5.83 -15.43 -8.51
CA LEU A 146 6.55 -14.16 -8.39
C LEU A 146 8.01 -14.32 -7.88
N VAL A 147 8.27 -15.40 -7.16
CA VAL A 147 9.59 -15.75 -6.61
C VAL A 147 9.91 -17.20 -7.03
N PRO A 148 10.33 -17.46 -8.28
CA PRO A 148 10.66 -18.81 -8.73
C PRO A 148 11.87 -19.39 -7.98
N ASP A 149 12.83 -18.53 -7.61
CA ASP A 149 14.06 -18.89 -6.91
C ASP A 149 14.17 -18.11 -5.59
N GLU A 150 13.62 -18.67 -4.51
CA GLU A 150 13.75 -18.06 -3.17
C GLU A 150 15.07 -18.52 -2.52
N PRO A 151 15.95 -17.59 -2.10
CA PRO A 151 17.20 -17.94 -1.41
C PRO A 151 16.90 -18.31 0.04
N LEU A 152 16.53 -19.58 0.25
CA LEU A 152 16.20 -20.15 1.56
C LEU A 152 17.45 -20.49 2.39
N ASP A 153 18.58 -20.79 1.74
CA ASP A 153 19.81 -21.21 2.40
C ASP A 153 20.70 -20.00 2.74
N GLY A 154 21.05 -19.81 4.00
CA GLY A 154 21.98 -18.77 4.44
C GLY A 154 22.43 -18.95 5.89
N ALA A 155 23.65 -18.49 6.20
CA ALA A 155 24.08 -18.39 7.59
C ALA A 155 23.23 -17.35 8.32
N PRO A 156 22.77 -17.62 9.55
CA PRO A 156 22.07 -16.62 10.35
C PRO A 156 22.90 -15.34 10.50
N LEU A 157 22.24 -14.19 10.45
CA LEU A 157 22.93 -12.91 10.69
C LEU A 157 23.47 -12.84 12.13
N PRO A 158 24.69 -12.29 12.35
CA PRO A 158 25.23 -12.07 13.69
C PRO A 158 24.29 -11.23 14.54
N ARG A 159 24.26 -11.50 15.85
CA ARG A 159 23.38 -10.82 16.82
C ARG A 159 24.14 -10.15 17.96
N ASP A 160 25.48 -10.17 17.92
CA ASP A 160 26.31 -9.49 18.91
C ASP A 160 26.22 -7.97 18.77
N ALA A 161 26.36 -7.29 19.91
CA ALA A 161 26.21 -5.84 19.99
C ALA A 161 27.25 -5.08 19.16
N GLU A 162 28.45 -5.63 19.01
CA GLU A 162 29.53 -5.00 18.23
C GLU A 162 29.17 -4.93 16.74
N THR A 163 28.72 -6.05 16.17
CA THR A 163 28.30 -6.11 14.76
C THR A 163 27.09 -5.22 14.50
N ILE A 164 26.11 -5.21 15.40
CA ILE A 164 24.92 -4.35 15.27
C ILE A 164 25.31 -2.87 15.34
N ALA A 165 26.18 -2.47 16.27
CA ALA A 165 26.66 -1.09 16.39
C ALA A 165 27.45 -0.65 15.15
N ARG A 166 28.31 -1.52 14.61
CA ARG A 166 29.00 -1.30 13.34
C ARG A 166 28.01 -1.12 12.19
N GLY A 167 26.99 -1.96 12.11
CA GLY A 167 25.93 -1.89 11.11
C GLY A 167 25.19 -0.55 11.14
N ARG A 168 24.85 -0.06 12.33
CA ARG A 168 24.23 1.25 12.54
C ARG A 168 25.12 2.39 12.04
N ALA A 169 26.40 2.39 12.41
CA ALA A 169 27.35 3.42 11.98
C ALA A 169 27.52 3.43 10.46
N LEU A 170 27.59 2.25 9.83
CA LEU A 170 27.64 2.14 8.36
C LEU A 170 26.35 2.64 7.71
N PHE A 171 25.18 2.28 8.24
CA PHE A 171 23.89 2.73 7.74
C PHE A 171 23.78 4.26 7.71
N GLU A 172 24.23 4.93 8.77
CA GLU A 172 24.26 6.39 8.86
C GLU A 172 25.31 6.98 7.90
N ALA A 173 26.53 6.45 7.89
CA ALA A 173 27.62 6.95 7.07
C ALA A 173 27.35 6.81 5.55
N ARG A 174 26.60 5.78 5.14
CA ARG A 174 26.18 5.58 3.74
C ARG A 174 24.90 6.36 3.39
N GLY A 175 24.31 7.09 4.33
CA GLY A 175 23.14 7.93 4.09
C GLY A 175 21.86 7.15 3.80
N CYS A 176 21.74 5.89 4.24
CA CYS A 176 20.59 5.04 3.89
C CYS A 176 19.23 5.68 4.26
N ALA A 177 19.18 6.45 5.34
CA ALA A 177 18.00 7.16 5.79
C ALA A 177 17.49 8.25 4.82
N SER A 178 18.34 8.79 3.94
CA SER A 178 17.90 9.84 2.99
C SER A 178 16.86 9.33 1.98
N CYS A 179 16.88 8.03 1.69
CA CYS A 179 15.91 7.38 0.82
C CYS A 179 14.88 6.57 1.59
N HIS A 180 15.27 5.92 2.68
CA HIS A 180 14.42 4.99 3.42
C HIS A 180 13.64 5.61 4.60
N ALA A 181 13.63 6.95 4.73
CA ALA A 181 12.82 7.64 5.72
C ALA A 181 11.37 7.86 5.23
N PRO A 182 10.37 7.86 6.15
CA PRO A 182 8.96 8.13 5.81
C PRO A 182 8.68 9.53 5.23
N SER A 183 9.61 10.47 5.33
CA SER A 183 9.41 11.91 5.11
C SER A 183 9.31 12.35 3.64
N ALA A 184 9.08 11.43 2.70
CA ALA A 184 9.06 11.70 1.26
C ALA A 184 7.69 11.52 0.58
N ILE A 185 6.59 11.54 1.34
CA ILE A 185 5.21 11.38 0.83
C ILE A 185 4.95 12.36 -0.32
N GLY A 186 4.56 11.81 -1.49
CA GLY A 186 4.20 12.61 -2.66
C GLY A 186 5.38 13.12 -3.50
N THR A 187 6.60 12.62 -3.26
CA THR A 187 7.74 12.88 -4.14
C THR A 187 7.50 12.33 -5.54
N LEU A 188 7.94 13.07 -6.57
CA LEU A 188 7.96 12.60 -7.95
C LEU A 188 9.25 11.85 -8.31
N ASP A 189 10.26 11.88 -7.42
CA ASP A 189 11.50 11.12 -7.58
C ASP A 189 11.20 9.61 -7.45
N PRO A 190 11.36 8.82 -8.52
CA PRO A 190 11.04 7.39 -8.49
C PRO A 190 11.90 6.61 -7.49
N ALA A 191 13.15 7.02 -7.25
CA ALA A 191 14.06 6.35 -6.35
C ALA A 191 13.60 6.49 -4.89
N LEU A 192 13.19 7.70 -4.51
CA LEU A 192 12.63 7.98 -3.19
C LEU A 192 11.23 7.37 -3.04
N ALA A 193 10.39 7.48 -4.07
CA ALA A 193 9.03 6.94 -4.05
C ALA A 193 9.02 5.41 -3.87
N LEU A 194 9.94 4.70 -4.54
CA LEU A 194 10.00 3.23 -4.50
C LEU A 194 10.78 2.68 -3.30
N ALA A 195 11.45 3.55 -2.53
CA ALA A 195 12.21 3.14 -1.36
C ALA A 195 11.25 2.56 -0.30
N PRO A 196 11.43 1.28 0.08
CA PRO A 196 10.58 0.68 1.09
C PRO A 196 10.90 1.23 2.48
N ASP A 197 9.87 1.23 3.32
CA ASP A 197 10.06 1.34 4.76
C ASP A 197 10.82 0.11 5.28
N LEU A 198 11.97 0.37 5.89
CA LEU A 198 12.87 -0.68 6.35
C LEU A 198 12.39 -1.37 7.64
N ARG A 199 11.36 -0.87 8.33
CA ARG A 199 10.72 -1.55 9.48
C ARG A 199 10.29 -2.97 9.13
N TRP A 200 9.81 -3.15 7.91
CA TRP A 200 9.31 -4.42 7.39
C TRP A 200 10.39 -5.35 6.87
N THR A 201 11.67 -4.96 6.88
CA THR A 201 12.76 -5.71 6.22
C THR A 201 12.86 -7.15 6.72
N ARG A 202 12.80 -7.34 8.04
CA ARG A 202 12.96 -8.65 8.71
C ARG A 202 11.83 -9.63 8.40
N GLU A 203 10.65 -9.12 8.05
CA GLU A 203 9.49 -9.94 7.68
C GLU A 203 9.45 -10.24 6.19
N ARG A 204 10.02 -9.33 5.38
CA ARG A 204 9.92 -9.32 3.92
C ARG A 204 10.90 -10.23 3.22
N MET A 205 12.03 -10.51 3.84
CA MET A 205 13.20 -11.07 3.17
C MET A 205 13.91 -12.08 4.08
N THR A 206 14.57 -13.05 3.46
CA THR A 206 15.51 -13.90 4.17
C THR A 206 16.79 -13.12 4.49
N ASP A 207 17.48 -13.51 5.56
CA ASP A 207 18.78 -12.95 5.97
C ASP A 207 19.77 -12.85 4.78
N ARG A 208 19.86 -13.93 4.00
CA ARG A 208 20.68 -13.98 2.79
C ARG A 208 20.23 -12.96 1.74
N ALA A 209 18.93 -12.89 1.45
CA ALA A 209 18.42 -11.95 0.46
C ALA A 209 18.72 -10.49 0.84
N ILE A 210 18.73 -10.16 2.14
CA ILE A 210 19.06 -8.81 2.61
C ILE A 210 20.53 -8.50 2.29
N VAL A 211 21.45 -9.40 2.66
CA VAL A 211 22.89 -9.22 2.41
C VAL A 211 23.19 -9.13 0.91
N ASP A 212 22.65 -10.05 0.12
CA ASP A 212 22.89 -10.09 -1.32
C ASP A 212 22.33 -8.83 -2.00
N TRP A 213 21.17 -8.31 -1.56
CA TRP A 213 20.61 -7.06 -2.07
C TRP A 213 21.43 -5.81 -1.68
N ILE A 214 21.99 -5.75 -0.47
CA ILE A 214 22.84 -4.63 -0.06
C ILE A 214 24.14 -4.58 -0.89
N LEU A 215 24.69 -5.75 -1.23
CA LEU A 215 25.90 -5.87 -2.04
C LEU A 215 25.67 -5.58 -3.52
N ASP A 216 24.55 -6.06 -4.05
CA ASP A 216 24.24 -5.94 -5.47
C ASP A 216 22.76 -5.53 -5.69
N PRO A 217 22.42 -4.27 -5.36
CA PRO A 217 21.07 -3.77 -5.58
C PRO A 217 20.82 -3.52 -7.07
N SER A 218 19.60 -3.77 -7.50
CA SER A 218 19.11 -3.25 -8.79
C SER A 218 18.59 -1.81 -8.63
N PRO A 219 18.67 -0.96 -9.68
CA PRO A 219 18.07 0.37 -9.67
C PRO A 219 16.60 0.34 -9.20
N PRO A 220 16.14 1.38 -8.49
CA PRO A 220 16.81 2.67 -8.30
C PRO A 220 17.75 2.74 -7.09
N MET A 221 17.94 1.65 -6.33
CA MET A 221 18.85 1.65 -5.19
C MET A 221 20.32 1.63 -5.67
N PRO A 222 21.15 2.62 -5.28
CA PRO A 222 22.55 2.66 -5.68
C PRO A 222 23.38 1.61 -4.93
N ARG A 223 24.46 1.14 -5.56
CA ARG A 223 25.44 0.27 -4.91
C ARG A 223 26.33 1.11 -3.98
N LEU A 224 25.96 1.16 -2.71
CA LEU A 224 26.67 1.94 -1.68
C LEU A 224 27.64 1.11 -0.84
N VAL A 225 27.57 -0.22 -0.90
CA VAL A 225 28.36 -1.14 -0.08
C VAL A 225 29.06 -2.15 -0.99
N ALA A 226 30.36 -2.33 -0.81
CA ALA A 226 31.17 -3.25 -1.63
C ALA A 226 31.69 -4.46 -0.85
N ALA A 227 31.91 -4.31 0.47
CA ALA A 227 32.45 -5.37 1.31
C ALA A 227 31.31 -6.22 1.91
N ARG A 228 31.45 -7.55 1.86
CA ARG A 228 30.43 -8.48 2.38
C ARG A 228 30.26 -8.35 3.89
N GLU A 229 31.34 -8.12 4.63
CA GLU A 229 31.27 -7.87 6.08
C GLU A 229 30.46 -6.63 6.44
N ASP A 230 30.55 -5.56 5.65
CA ASP A 230 29.78 -4.34 5.87
C ASP A 230 28.29 -4.59 5.57
N ALA A 231 27.98 -5.32 4.50
CA ALA A 231 26.62 -5.71 4.17
C ALA A 231 25.98 -6.61 5.24
N VAL A 232 26.75 -7.56 5.79
CA VAL A 232 26.32 -8.40 6.92
C VAL A 232 26.06 -7.57 8.16
N ALA A 233 26.93 -6.61 8.49
CA ALA A 233 26.75 -5.74 9.64
C ALA A 233 25.49 -4.87 9.50
N ILE A 234 25.27 -4.25 8.33
CA ILE A 234 24.06 -3.46 8.06
C ILE A 234 22.81 -4.35 8.12
N ALA A 235 22.85 -5.54 7.51
CA ALA A 235 21.75 -6.48 7.56
C ALA A 235 21.41 -6.90 9.00
N ALA A 236 22.43 -7.21 9.81
CA ALA A 236 22.29 -7.52 11.23
C ALA A 236 21.57 -6.39 11.99
N TYR A 237 21.98 -5.13 11.77
CA TYR A 237 21.32 -3.97 12.35
C TYR A 237 19.84 -3.84 11.95
N LEU A 238 19.52 -4.03 10.66
CA LEU A 238 18.15 -3.94 10.14
C LEU A 238 17.24 -5.05 10.67
N VAL A 239 17.77 -6.26 10.85
CA VAL A 239 16.98 -7.37 11.39
C VAL A 239 16.95 -7.43 12.91
N SER A 240 17.76 -6.63 13.62
CA SER A 240 17.81 -6.63 15.10
C SER A 240 17.07 -5.46 15.72
N SER A 241 17.06 -4.30 15.06
CA SER A 241 16.58 -3.04 15.64
C SER A 241 15.11 -2.83 15.31
N ALA A 242 14.26 -2.63 16.32
CA ALA A 242 12.92 -2.11 16.10
C ALA A 242 13.05 -0.66 15.64
N LEU A 243 12.79 -0.41 14.36
CA LEU A 243 12.67 0.96 13.84
C LEU A 243 11.30 1.51 14.30
N ASP A 244 11.28 2.72 14.85
CA ASP A 244 10.10 3.30 15.52
C ASP A 244 8.85 3.28 14.64
N PRO A 245 7.64 3.04 15.19
CA PRO A 245 6.41 3.16 14.43
C PRO A 245 6.28 4.56 13.81
N ILE A 246 5.85 4.63 12.55
CA ILE A 246 5.29 5.90 12.03
C ILE A 246 4.05 6.19 12.87
N GLU A 247 4.02 7.34 13.53
CA GLU A 247 2.82 7.81 14.19
C GLU A 247 1.72 7.96 13.15
N ILE A 248 0.72 7.07 13.22
CA ILE A 248 -0.49 7.19 12.42
C ILE A 248 -1.35 8.23 13.12
N VAL A 249 -1.47 9.41 12.53
CA VAL A 249 -2.39 10.45 13.04
C VAL A 249 -3.79 9.86 13.02
N THR A 250 -4.37 9.69 14.22
CA THR A 250 -5.76 9.26 14.35
C THR A 250 -6.65 10.45 14.03
N PRO A 251 -7.56 10.38 13.04
CA PRO A 251 -8.52 11.45 12.83
C PRO A 251 -9.42 11.62 14.06
N ALA A 252 -9.89 12.84 14.28
CA ALA A 252 -10.92 13.15 15.27
C ALA A 252 -12.22 12.35 14.99
N ASP A 253 -13.12 12.35 15.98
CA ASP A 253 -14.48 11.81 15.86
C ASP A 253 -15.15 12.23 14.53
N PRO A 254 -16.08 11.42 13.99
CA PRO A 254 -16.79 11.76 12.77
C PRO A 254 -17.36 13.18 12.84
N LEU A 255 -17.04 14.01 11.84
CA LEU A 255 -17.53 15.38 11.80
C LEU A 255 -19.08 15.40 11.84
N PRO A 256 -19.69 16.39 12.52
CA PRO A 256 -21.14 16.53 12.56
C PRO A 256 -21.71 16.77 11.16
N LEU A 257 -22.99 16.47 10.96
CA LEU A 257 -23.65 16.76 9.68
C LEU A 257 -23.67 18.27 9.40
N LEU A 258 -23.63 18.64 8.13
CA LEU A 258 -23.73 20.03 7.69
C LEU A 258 -25.18 20.51 7.78
N ASP A 259 -25.38 21.65 8.45
CA ASP A 259 -26.70 22.31 8.55
C ASP A 259 -27.15 22.93 7.21
N ARG A 260 -26.19 23.27 6.34
CA ARG A 260 -26.48 23.81 5.00
C ARG A 260 -26.91 22.71 4.04
N PRO A 261 -27.71 23.03 3.01
CA PRO A 261 -27.98 22.10 1.91
C PRO A 261 -26.69 21.62 1.24
N VAL A 262 -26.66 20.33 0.89
CA VAL A 262 -25.62 19.70 0.08
C VAL A 262 -26.30 19.10 -1.14
N SER A 263 -25.91 19.49 -2.35
CA SER A 263 -26.49 18.96 -3.60
C SER A 263 -25.67 17.79 -4.15
N PHE A 264 -26.26 17.01 -5.06
CA PHE A 264 -25.52 15.97 -5.76
C PHE A 264 -24.37 16.55 -6.59
N THR A 265 -24.52 17.75 -7.15
CA THR A 265 -23.42 18.43 -7.86
C THR A 265 -22.18 18.60 -6.96
N GLU A 266 -22.36 18.99 -5.69
CA GLU A 266 -21.26 19.09 -4.75
C GLU A 266 -20.63 17.73 -4.44
N VAL A 267 -21.44 16.71 -4.14
CA VAL A 267 -20.96 15.34 -3.87
C VAL A 267 -20.19 14.79 -5.06
N ARG A 268 -20.73 14.96 -6.26
CA ARG A 268 -20.13 14.51 -7.50
C ARG A 268 -18.77 15.16 -7.74
N ASP A 269 -18.70 16.49 -7.70
CA ASP A 269 -17.49 17.20 -8.11
C ASP A 269 -16.40 17.19 -7.03
N ARG A 270 -16.79 17.10 -5.75
CA ARG A 270 -15.83 17.04 -4.64
C ARG A 270 -15.40 15.61 -4.30
N VAL A 271 -16.21 14.59 -4.57
CA VAL A 271 -15.94 13.22 -4.13
C VAL A 271 -15.95 12.22 -5.29
N LEU A 272 -17.09 12.01 -5.96
CA LEU A 272 -17.28 10.88 -6.88
C LEU A 272 -16.45 11.00 -8.18
N ARG A 273 -16.34 12.20 -8.76
CA ARG A 273 -15.61 12.45 -10.02
C ARG A 273 -14.10 12.56 -9.88
N ARG A 274 -13.56 12.49 -8.66
CA ARG A 274 -12.11 12.52 -8.46
C ARG A 274 -11.50 11.18 -8.86
N THR A 275 -11.71 10.17 -8.03
CA THR A 275 -11.07 8.87 -8.16
C THR A 275 -12.07 7.77 -8.51
N CYS A 276 -13.30 7.86 -8.02
CA CYS A 276 -14.28 6.79 -8.13
C CYS A 276 -14.74 6.57 -9.58
N TRP A 277 -14.82 7.65 -10.36
CA TRP A 277 -15.19 7.62 -11.77
C TRP A 277 -14.38 6.59 -12.58
N HIS A 278 -13.06 6.50 -12.37
CA HIS A 278 -12.22 5.58 -13.16
C HIS A 278 -12.50 4.10 -12.90
N CYS A 279 -13.11 3.76 -11.76
CA CYS A 279 -13.41 2.39 -11.37
C CYS A 279 -14.89 2.03 -11.47
N HIS A 280 -15.77 3.04 -11.53
CA HIS A 280 -17.22 2.90 -11.42
C HIS A 280 -17.97 3.74 -12.47
N SER A 281 -17.42 3.98 -13.65
CA SER A 281 -18.15 4.72 -14.70
C SER A 281 -18.82 3.75 -15.66
N ASP A 282 -19.87 4.20 -16.34
CA ASP A 282 -20.38 3.49 -17.50
C ASP A 282 -19.29 3.37 -18.58
N ALA A 283 -19.12 2.16 -19.11
CA ALA A 283 -18.10 1.86 -20.11
C ALA A 283 -18.26 2.72 -21.38
N GLY A 284 -19.49 3.10 -21.76
CA GLY A 284 -19.74 3.98 -22.90
C GLY A 284 -19.22 5.41 -22.70
N LEU A 285 -19.13 5.87 -21.44
CA LEU A 285 -18.58 7.18 -21.08
C LEU A 285 -17.08 7.13 -20.73
N ALA A 286 -16.50 5.92 -20.61
CA ALA A 286 -15.13 5.66 -20.18
C ALA A 286 -14.30 4.92 -21.23
N LEU A 287 -14.48 5.25 -22.52
CA LEU A 287 -13.70 4.66 -23.63
C LEU A 287 -13.78 3.12 -23.70
N GLY A 288 -14.86 2.51 -23.22
CA GLY A 288 -15.13 1.08 -23.31
C GLY A 288 -14.80 0.25 -22.06
N GLU A 289 -14.21 0.83 -21.00
CA GLU A 289 -13.92 0.11 -19.75
C GLU A 289 -14.39 0.92 -18.55
N GLY A 290 -15.38 0.39 -17.83
CA GLY A 290 -15.99 1.08 -16.67
C GLY A 290 -15.22 0.89 -15.37
N GLY A 291 -14.08 0.19 -15.44
CA GLY A 291 -13.26 -0.21 -14.30
C GLY A 291 -13.79 -1.41 -13.52
N PRO A 292 -13.00 -1.89 -12.53
CA PRO A 292 -13.28 -3.12 -11.78
C PRO A 292 -14.60 -3.08 -10.99
N GLY A 293 -15.09 -1.89 -10.62
CA GLY A 293 -16.33 -1.69 -9.89
C GLY A 293 -17.58 -1.65 -10.76
N ASN A 294 -17.44 -1.43 -12.08
CA ASN A 294 -18.56 -1.49 -13.02
C ASN A 294 -18.51 -2.78 -13.85
N THR A 295 -17.44 -2.96 -14.64
CA THR A 295 -17.29 -4.04 -15.61
C THR A 295 -16.59 -5.29 -15.07
N GLY A 296 -16.11 -5.24 -13.82
CA GLY A 296 -15.34 -6.34 -13.21
C GLY A 296 -13.87 -6.27 -13.59
N GLY A 297 -13.04 -7.09 -12.95
CA GLY A 297 -11.58 -7.04 -13.03
C GLY A 297 -10.93 -7.21 -11.66
N PHE A 298 -9.62 -7.45 -11.61
CA PHE A 298 -8.90 -7.72 -10.35
C PHE A 298 -9.46 -8.88 -9.51
N GLY A 299 -10.09 -9.86 -10.16
CA GLY A 299 -10.80 -10.96 -9.49
C GLY A 299 -12.20 -10.60 -8.98
N PHE A 300 -12.66 -9.35 -9.15
CA PHE A 300 -14.02 -8.94 -8.81
C PHE A 300 -15.02 -9.19 -9.93
N ALA A 301 -16.22 -9.61 -9.54
CA ALA A 301 -17.38 -9.65 -10.42
C ALA A 301 -17.82 -8.23 -10.83
N ALA A 302 -18.43 -8.12 -12.01
CA ALA A 302 -18.98 -6.85 -12.52
C ALA A 302 -20.18 -6.39 -11.69
N ARG A 303 -19.97 -5.41 -10.79
CA ARG A 303 -21.03 -4.90 -9.91
C ARG A 303 -21.95 -3.88 -10.58
N ARG A 304 -21.64 -3.42 -11.80
CA ARG A 304 -22.42 -2.43 -12.55
C ARG A 304 -22.83 -1.20 -11.71
N LEU A 305 -21.96 -0.83 -10.78
CA LEU A 305 -22.09 0.40 -10.01
C LEU A 305 -21.62 1.54 -10.89
N ASP A 306 -22.52 2.49 -11.13
CA ASP A 306 -22.24 3.69 -11.89
C ASP A 306 -22.26 4.92 -10.98
N LEU A 307 -21.13 5.62 -10.88
CA LEU A 307 -20.98 6.85 -10.10
C LEU A 307 -20.85 8.08 -11.01
N SER A 308 -21.21 7.94 -12.28
CA SER A 308 -21.04 8.98 -13.30
C SER A 308 -22.03 10.14 -13.17
N ASP A 309 -23.26 9.82 -12.82
CA ASP A 309 -24.37 10.74 -12.69
C ASP A 309 -25.33 10.33 -11.55
N TYR A 310 -26.38 11.13 -11.35
CA TYR A 310 -27.30 10.95 -10.24
C TYR A 310 -28.08 9.63 -10.36
N GLU A 311 -28.56 9.30 -11.56
CA GLU A 311 -29.37 8.11 -11.82
C GLU A 311 -28.54 6.84 -11.63
N GLY A 312 -27.30 6.82 -12.11
CA GLY A 312 -26.34 5.75 -11.87
C GLY A 312 -26.16 5.50 -10.38
N VAL A 313 -25.91 6.56 -9.60
CA VAL A 313 -25.72 6.47 -8.15
C VAL A 313 -26.98 5.96 -7.45
N MET A 314 -28.17 6.44 -7.83
CA MET A 314 -29.45 5.98 -7.28
C MET A 314 -29.78 4.54 -7.64
N SER A 315 -29.33 4.09 -8.81
CA SER A 315 -29.52 2.70 -9.26
C SER A 315 -28.76 1.69 -8.39
N GLY A 316 -27.69 2.09 -7.71
CA GLY A 316 -26.90 1.20 -6.84
C GLY A 316 -26.05 0.18 -7.59
N SER A 317 -25.87 -1.02 -7.02
CA SER A 317 -24.95 -2.05 -7.52
C SER A 317 -25.58 -3.45 -7.54
N LEU A 318 -25.08 -4.35 -8.37
CA LEU A 318 -25.47 -5.77 -8.37
C LEU A 318 -24.85 -6.53 -7.19
N ASP A 319 -25.64 -7.37 -6.54
CA ASP A 319 -25.16 -8.36 -5.56
C ASP A 319 -24.72 -9.67 -6.25
N ASP A 320 -24.40 -10.69 -5.46
CA ASP A 320 -23.92 -12.00 -5.97
C ASP A 320 -25.02 -12.81 -6.68
N ALA A 321 -26.30 -12.50 -6.40
CA ALA A 321 -27.43 -13.08 -7.12
C ALA A 321 -27.75 -12.32 -8.42
N GLY A 322 -27.02 -11.25 -8.71
CA GLY A 322 -27.29 -10.36 -9.85
C GLY A 322 -28.47 -9.42 -9.61
N GLU A 323 -28.93 -9.25 -8.36
CA GLU A 323 -30.00 -8.32 -8.02
C GLU A 323 -29.44 -6.94 -7.69
N ARG A 324 -30.15 -5.90 -8.13
CA ARG A 324 -29.75 -4.51 -7.91
C ARG A 324 -30.09 -4.09 -6.48
N ARG A 325 -29.07 -3.66 -5.74
CA ARG A 325 -29.16 -3.21 -4.34
C ARG A 325 -28.70 -1.77 -4.20
N SER A 326 -29.40 -1.02 -3.38
CA SER A 326 -29.00 0.35 -3.05
C SER A 326 -27.65 0.37 -2.34
N ILE A 327 -26.77 1.30 -2.73
CA ILE A 327 -25.53 1.61 -1.99
C ILE A 327 -25.78 2.46 -0.73
N PHE A 328 -27.04 2.79 -0.45
CA PHE A 328 -27.46 3.52 0.75
C PHE A 328 -28.12 2.61 1.79
N ARG A 329 -28.19 1.30 1.54
CA ARG A 329 -28.64 0.32 2.54
C ARG A 329 -27.73 0.41 3.77
N GLU A 330 -28.30 0.23 4.94
CA GLU A 330 -27.52 0.26 6.17
C GLU A 330 -26.73 -1.04 6.36
N VAL A 331 -25.50 -0.88 6.84
CA VAL A 331 -24.64 -1.93 7.39
C VAL A 331 -24.24 -1.43 8.76
N ASP A 332 -24.66 -2.14 9.82
CA ASP A 332 -24.45 -1.75 11.22
C ASP A 332 -24.90 -0.30 11.53
N GLY A 333 -26.03 0.11 10.96
CA GLY A 333 -26.62 1.45 11.16
C GLY A 333 -25.94 2.58 10.37
N VAL A 334 -24.98 2.26 9.49
CA VAL A 334 -24.30 3.23 8.62
C VAL A 334 -24.62 2.94 7.15
N PRO A 335 -24.97 3.95 6.33
CA PRO A 335 -25.17 3.74 4.89
C PRO A 335 -23.92 3.12 4.24
N LEU A 336 -24.10 2.07 3.43
CA LEU A 336 -22.99 1.29 2.86
C LEU A 336 -21.93 2.16 2.17
N LEU A 337 -22.34 3.16 1.38
CA LEU A 337 -21.41 4.10 0.74
C LEU A 337 -20.52 4.80 1.75
N VAL A 338 -21.04 5.21 2.90
CA VAL A 338 -20.26 5.83 3.97
C VAL A 338 -19.36 4.79 4.64
N ALA A 339 -19.91 3.61 4.95
CA ALA A 339 -19.18 2.54 5.61
C ALA A 339 -17.94 2.08 4.81
N VAL A 340 -18.01 2.00 3.47
CA VAL A 340 -16.83 1.64 2.65
C VAL A 340 -15.78 2.75 2.60
N LEU A 341 -16.17 4.02 2.69
CA LEU A 341 -15.24 5.15 2.74
C LEU A 341 -14.52 5.19 4.10
N GLU A 342 -15.25 4.96 5.19
CA GLU A 342 -14.70 4.86 6.54
C GLU A 342 -13.81 3.62 6.70
N ALA A 343 -14.19 2.49 6.09
CA ALA A 343 -13.37 1.28 6.05
C ALA A 343 -12.02 1.53 5.37
N ARG A 344 -11.96 2.35 4.32
CA ARG A 344 -10.66 2.68 3.70
C ARG A 344 -9.77 3.49 4.63
N ALA A 345 -10.35 4.49 5.30
CA ALA A 345 -9.61 5.25 6.31
C ALA A 345 -9.11 4.33 7.45
N SER A 346 -9.89 3.30 7.81
CA SER A 346 -9.49 2.26 8.77
C SER A 346 -8.34 1.39 8.25
N GLU A 347 -8.40 0.92 7.00
CA GLU A 347 -7.36 0.14 6.34
C GLU A 347 -6.02 0.89 6.32
N GLU A 348 -6.02 2.19 6.03
CA GLU A 348 -4.79 3.02 6.05
C GLU A 348 -4.15 3.14 7.44
N ARG A 349 -4.94 2.92 8.50
CA ARG A 349 -4.45 2.84 9.87
C ARG A 349 -4.00 1.44 10.28
N GLY A 350 -3.95 0.49 9.34
CA GLY A 350 -3.63 -0.91 9.61
C GLY A 350 -4.77 -1.72 10.23
N HIS A 351 -6.01 -1.23 10.16
CA HIS A 351 -7.18 -1.92 10.72
C HIS A 351 -8.07 -2.43 9.58
N ALA A 352 -7.78 -3.63 9.09
CA ALA A 352 -8.61 -4.29 8.10
C ALA A 352 -9.94 -4.77 8.71
N SER A 353 -11.04 -4.55 7.99
CA SER A 353 -12.37 -5.06 8.35
C SER A 353 -12.87 -6.07 7.32
N GLU A 354 -13.97 -6.77 7.59
CA GLU A 354 -14.62 -7.59 6.56
C GLU A 354 -15.08 -6.72 5.38
N LEU A 355 -15.60 -5.52 5.66
CA LEU A 355 -15.95 -4.55 4.65
C LEU A 355 -14.69 -3.99 3.97
N ARG A 356 -14.68 -4.00 2.64
CA ARG A 356 -13.55 -3.52 1.85
C ARG A 356 -13.61 -2.01 1.69
N GLY A 357 -12.51 -1.37 2.04
CA GLY A 357 -12.33 0.07 1.90
C GLY A 357 -12.34 0.52 0.44
N MET A 358 -13.00 1.65 0.20
CA MET A 358 -12.93 2.41 -1.04
C MET A 358 -12.45 3.85 -0.76
N PRO A 359 -11.66 4.48 -1.66
CA PRO A 359 -11.28 4.00 -2.99
C PRO A 359 -10.20 2.90 -2.94
N LEU A 360 -10.32 1.92 -3.82
CA LEU A 360 -9.53 0.68 -3.79
C LEU A 360 -8.02 0.94 -3.88
N GLY A 361 -7.28 0.74 -2.78
CA GLY A 361 -5.82 0.92 -2.71
C GLY A 361 -5.33 2.37 -2.85
N LEU A 362 -6.23 3.33 -2.96
CA LEU A 362 -5.92 4.76 -3.12
C LEU A 362 -6.21 5.51 -1.81
N PRO A 363 -5.68 6.74 -1.63
CA PRO A 363 -5.88 7.50 -0.40
C PRO A 363 -7.35 7.55 0.03
N ALA A 364 -7.61 7.39 1.33
CA ALA A 364 -8.93 7.61 1.87
C ALA A 364 -9.42 9.03 1.54
N VAL A 365 -10.71 9.15 1.25
CA VAL A 365 -11.36 10.45 1.14
C VAL A 365 -11.29 11.18 2.49
N SER A 366 -11.18 12.50 2.46
CA SER A 366 -10.97 13.28 3.68
C SER A 366 -12.21 13.23 4.60
N PRO A 367 -12.05 13.48 5.92
CA PRO A 367 -13.18 13.57 6.83
C PRO A 367 -14.26 14.57 6.36
N GLU A 368 -13.86 15.69 5.76
CA GLU A 368 -14.77 16.70 5.19
C GLU A 368 -15.50 16.18 3.94
N GLU A 369 -14.84 15.37 3.11
CA GLU A 369 -15.48 14.71 1.96
C GLU A 369 -16.50 13.67 2.42
N ILE A 370 -16.17 12.88 3.45
CA ILE A 370 -17.11 11.94 4.08
C ILE A 370 -18.28 12.71 4.70
N GLN A 371 -18.03 13.84 5.37
CA GLN A 371 -19.05 14.71 5.95
C GLN A 371 -20.06 15.19 4.89
N ILE A 372 -19.58 15.57 3.71
CA ILE A 372 -20.42 15.99 2.57
C ILE A 372 -21.33 14.84 2.12
N VAL A 373 -20.78 13.63 1.96
CA VAL A 373 -21.57 12.44 1.57
C VAL A 373 -22.61 12.11 2.64
N ARG A 374 -22.22 12.08 3.92
CA ARG A 374 -23.12 11.80 5.06
C ARG A 374 -24.25 12.82 5.13
N SER A 375 -23.93 14.11 4.98
CA SER A 375 -24.91 15.20 5.03
C SER A 375 -25.89 15.11 3.86
N TRP A 376 -25.40 14.86 2.64
CA TRP A 376 -26.26 14.68 1.48
C TRP A 376 -27.22 13.49 1.64
N ILE A 377 -26.73 12.35 2.15
CA ILE A 377 -27.57 11.18 2.42
C ILE A 377 -28.64 11.51 3.46
N ALA A 378 -28.25 12.14 4.58
CA ALA A 378 -29.16 12.51 5.66
C ALA A 378 -30.23 13.54 5.23
N GLN A 379 -29.91 14.42 4.29
CA GLN A 379 -30.82 15.41 3.71
C GLN A 379 -31.77 14.81 2.65
N GLY A 380 -31.78 13.50 2.45
CA GLY A 380 -32.66 12.83 1.49
C GLY A 380 -32.10 12.78 0.06
N ARG A 381 -30.80 13.02 -0.12
CA ARG A 381 -30.07 12.94 -1.40
C ARG A 381 -30.62 13.91 -2.48
N PRO A 382 -30.75 15.21 -2.20
CA PRO A 382 -31.23 16.16 -3.21
C PRO A 382 -30.28 16.23 -4.42
N GLN A 383 -30.86 16.40 -5.60
CA GLN A 383 -30.13 16.49 -6.87
C GLN A 383 -29.34 17.82 -7.01
#